data_AF-A0A2E9WJL5-F1
#
_entry.id   AF-A0A2E9WJL5-F1
#
_cell.length_a   1.000
_cell.length_b   1.000
_cell.length_c   1.000
_cell.angle_alpha   90.00
_cell.angle_beta   90.00
_cell.angle_gamma   90.00
#
_symmetry.space_group_name_H-M   'P 1'
#
loop_
_entity.id
_entity.type
_entity.pdbx_description
1 polymer ?
#
loop_
_entity_poly.entity_id
_entity_poly.type
_entity_poly.pdbx_seq_one_letter_code
_entity_poly.pdbx_strand_id
1 'polypeptide(L)'
;MLLYHYTHITTAVDKINEDAALKIQRGDQDNGLKPALWFSENNKYETSAFKGFINQETGNFNQFKSFEEQLTSIGWVRYVADSKEIRFISWKDYVHVSGLNLSDIKKMEKINKDLGANTDEWFCSFEDIQFDKLLKAEVYTDSWVDLNEKNLIDAINKAKWLNK
;
A
#
# COMPACT_ATOMS: atom_id res chain seq x y z
N MET A 1 -10.19 5.77 -14.07
CA MET A 1 -8.76 5.36 -14.06
C MET A 1 -8.64 4.17 -13.12
N LEU A 2 -7.64 3.32 -13.30
CA LEU A 2 -7.38 2.25 -12.34
C LEU A 2 -6.42 2.76 -11.26
N LEU A 3 -6.75 2.45 -10.02
CA LEU A 3 -5.99 2.82 -8.84
C LEU A 3 -5.66 1.57 -8.02
N TYR A 4 -4.45 1.53 -7.46
CA TYR A 4 -3.89 0.36 -6.79
C TYR A 4 -3.55 0.66 -5.34
N HIS A 5 -4.16 -0.06 -4.40
CA HIS A 5 -3.76 -0.05 -3.00
C HIS A 5 -2.76 -1.18 -2.75
N TYR A 6 -1.50 -0.84 -2.49
CA TYR A 6 -0.42 -1.80 -2.31
C TYR A 6 -0.23 -2.18 -0.84
N THR A 7 -0.08 -3.49 -0.59
CA THR A 7 0.18 -4.07 0.73
C THR A 7 1.03 -5.34 0.63
N HIS A 8 1.28 -6.01 1.75
CA HIS A 8 1.96 -7.30 1.81
C HIS A 8 0.97 -8.44 2.13
N ILE A 9 1.44 -9.69 1.97
CA ILE A 9 0.59 -10.88 2.03
C ILE A 9 -0.14 -11.01 3.37
N THR A 10 0.56 -10.91 4.51
CA THR A 10 -0.05 -11.08 5.83
C THR A 10 -1.20 -10.11 6.07
N THR A 11 -0.98 -8.80 5.89
CA THR A 11 -2.07 -7.81 5.99
C THR A 11 -3.21 -8.08 5.02
N ALA A 12 -2.95 -8.57 3.81
CA ALA A 12 -4.03 -8.89 2.88
C ALA A 12 -4.87 -10.07 3.36
N VAL A 13 -4.23 -11.13 3.86
CA VAL A 13 -4.91 -12.32 4.40
C VAL A 13 -5.73 -11.96 5.64
N ASP A 14 -5.16 -11.19 6.57
CA ASP A 14 -5.87 -10.72 7.76
C ASP A 14 -7.12 -9.92 7.35
N LYS A 15 -6.95 -8.96 6.43
CA LYS A 15 -8.06 -8.18 5.90
C LYS A 15 -9.10 -9.02 5.17
N ILE A 16 -8.75 -10.11 4.50
CA ILE A 16 -9.72 -10.97 3.80
C ILE A 16 -10.49 -11.87 4.77
N ASN A 17 -9.82 -12.33 5.82
CA ASN A 17 -10.39 -13.26 6.79
C ASN A 17 -11.23 -12.54 7.86
N GLU A 18 -10.79 -11.37 8.29
CA GLU A 18 -11.38 -10.63 9.42
C GLU A 18 -12.26 -9.48 8.97
N ASP A 19 -11.92 -8.86 7.84
CA ASP A 19 -12.61 -7.69 7.31
C ASP A 19 -13.35 -8.02 5.99
N ALA A 20 -14.48 -7.38 5.75
CA ALA A 20 -15.10 -7.37 4.43
C ALA A 20 -14.72 -6.12 3.62
N ALA A 21 -13.70 -5.39 4.07
CA ALA A 21 -13.37 -4.05 3.59
C ALA A 21 -11.90 -3.67 3.84
N LEU A 22 -11.40 -2.76 3.00
CA LEU A 22 -10.25 -1.93 3.33
C LEU A 22 -10.69 -0.86 4.34
N LYS A 23 -10.14 -0.92 5.55
CA LYS A 23 -10.42 0.04 6.62
C LYS A 23 -9.33 1.10 6.73
N ILE A 24 -9.74 2.35 6.94
CA ILE A 24 -8.84 3.46 7.28
C ILE A 24 -8.23 3.17 8.64
N GLN A 25 -6.90 3.22 8.72
CA GLN A 25 -6.20 3.19 10.00
C GLN A 25 -6.39 4.53 10.71
N ARG A 26 -7.10 4.50 11.84
CA ARG A 26 -7.38 5.68 12.66
C ARG A 26 -6.47 5.81 13.90
N GLY A 27 -5.66 4.78 14.18
CA GLY A 27 -4.68 4.75 15.27
C GLY A 27 -3.38 5.47 14.90
N ASP A 28 -2.64 5.90 15.93
CA ASP A 28 -1.37 6.66 15.94
C ASP A 28 -1.05 7.41 14.64
N GLN A 29 -1.39 8.70 14.66
CA GLN A 29 -1.21 9.65 13.57
C GLN A 29 0.26 9.77 13.20
N ASP A 30 0.70 9.01 12.21
CA ASP A 30 2.00 9.23 11.60
C ASP A 30 1.99 10.63 10.97
N ASN A 31 2.81 11.52 11.54
CA ASN A 31 3.13 12.83 10.98
C ASN A 31 1.96 13.82 10.84
N GLY A 32 0.87 13.65 11.61
CA GLY A 32 -0.29 14.56 11.58
C GLY A 32 -1.13 14.48 10.30
N LEU A 33 -0.93 13.43 9.49
CA LEU A 33 -1.75 13.17 8.30
C LEU A 33 -3.19 12.84 8.71
N LYS A 34 -4.15 13.39 7.97
CA LYS A 34 -5.55 12.97 8.06
C LYS A 34 -5.65 11.50 7.64
N PRO A 35 -6.26 10.62 8.45
CA PRO A 35 -6.43 9.21 8.11
C PRO A 35 -7.11 9.03 6.75
N ALA A 36 -6.49 8.24 5.87
CA ALA A 36 -6.98 7.96 4.54
C ALA A 36 -6.47 6.60 4.03
N LEU A 37 -7.21 5.98 3.12
CA LEU A 37 -6.72 4.84 2.34
C LEU A 37 -5.99 5.36 1.11
N TRP A 38 -4.71 5.03 0.99
CA TRP A 38 -3.85 5.47 -0.10
C TRP A 38 -3.85 4.48 -1.27
N PHE A 39 -3.88 5.04 -2.47
CA PHE A 39 -3.82 4.34 -3.75
C PHE A 39 -2.84 5.06 -4.67
N SER A 40 -2.32 4.34 -5.66
CA SER A 40 -1.45 4.88 -6.69
C SER A 40 -2.00 4.55 -8.09
N GLU A 41 -1.82 5.43 -9.07
CA GLU A 41 -1.99 5.12 -10.50
C GLU A 41 -0.86 4.22 -11.03
N ASN A 42 0.25 4.10 -10.31
CA ASN A 42 1.37 3.27 -10.70
C ASN A 42 0.95 1.81 -10.76
N ASN A 43 0.94 1.21 -11.95
CA ASN A 43 0.51 -0.17 -12.16
C ASN A 43 1.65 -1.20 -12.02
N LYS A 44 2.88 -0.76 -11.69
CA LYS A 44 4.02 -1.67 -11.47
C LYS A 44 4.17 -1.96 -9.98
N TYR A 45 4.42 -0.92 -9.19
CA TYR A 45 4.49 -0.94 -7.73
C TYR A 45 4.64 0.50 -7.21
N GLU A 46 4.30 0.72 -5.95
CA GLU A 46 4.42 2.02 -5.30
C GLU A 46 5.50 1.95 -4.21
N THR A 47 6.59 2.70 -4.37
CA THR A 47 7.72 2.65 -3.41
C THR A 47 7.40 3.28 -2.07
N SER A 48 6.44 4.22 -2.02
CA SER A 48 5.93 4.74 -0.74
C SER A 48 5.16 3.69 0.08
N ALA A 49 4.78 2.55 -0.53
CA ALA A 49 4.12 1.45 0.16
C ALA A 49 5.12 0.47 0.84
N PHE A 50 6.43 0.72 0.74
CA PHE A 50 7.44 -0.12 1.39
C PHE A 50 7.24 -0.20 2.89
N LYS A 51 7.22 -1.43 3.42
CA LYS A 51 6.94 -1.70 4.83
C LYS A 51 8.18 -1.55 5.70
N GLY A 52 7.93 -1.05 6.90
CA GLY A 52 8.90 -1.08 8.00
C GLY A 52 8.95 -2.47 8.64
N PHE A 53 10.10 -2.81 9.20
CA PHE A 53 10.30 -4.03 9.99
C PHE A 53 11.34 -3.78 11.07
N ILE A 54 11.28 -4.56 12.16
CA ILE A 54 12.32 -4.56 13.18
C ILE A 54 13.37 -5.57 12.77
N ASN A 55 14.61 -5.12 12.58
CA ASN A 55 15.74 -6.01 12.36
C ASN A 55 16.02 -6.79 13.66
N GLN A 56 15.86 -8.12 13.62
CA GLN A 56 15.95 -8.95 14.84
C GLN A 56 17.37 -9.06 15.43
N GLU A 57 18.41 -8.80 14.64
CA GLU A 57 19.80 -8.85 15.11
C GLU A 57 20.19 -7.56 15.86
N THR A 58 19.67 -6.42 15.41
CA THR A 58 20.04 -5.10 15.93
C THR A 58 18.96 -4.45 16.81
N GLY A 59 17.73 -4.94 16.74
CA GLY A 59 16.55 -4.33 17.38
C GLY A 59 16.08 -3.03 16.71
N ASN A 60 16.72 -2.59 15.64
CA ASN A 60 16.43 -1.31 15.00
C ASN A 60 15.26 -1.41 14.01
N PHE A 61 14.48 -0.33 13.91
CA PHE A 61 13.51 -0.17 12.84
C PHE A 61 14.21 0.12 11.50
N ASN A 62 13.90 -0.69 10.50
CA ASN A 62 14.33 -0.53 9.13
C ASN A 62 13.10 -0.45 8.21
N GLN A 63 13.30 0.00 6.99
CA GLN A 63 12.31 -0.05 5.91
C GLN A 63 12.92 -0.76 4.71
N PHE A 64 12.12 -1.54 3.98
CA PHE A 64 12.56 -2.10 2.70
C PHE A 64 12.96 -0.99 1.72
N LYS A 65 14.00 -1.24 0.92
CA LYS A 65 14.58 -0.25 0.01
C LYS A 65 14.35 -0.57 -1.46
N SER A 66 13.87 -1.78 -1.78
CA SER A 66 13.53 -2.16 -3.14
C SER A 66 12.28 -3.06 -3.19
N PHE A 67 11.70 -3.11 -4.39
CA PHE A 67 10.57 -3.99 -4.68
C PHE A 67 10.91 -5.46 -4.42
N GLU A 68 12.08 -5.92 -4.87
CA GLU A 68 12.56 -7.29 -4.75
C GLU A 68 12.85 -7.68 -3.30
N GLU A 69 13.40 -6.75 -2.51
CA GLU A 69 13.67 -6.97 -1.09
C GLU A 69 12.36 -7.25 -0.34
N GLN A 70 11.33 -6.42 -0.52
CA GLN A 70 10.03 -6.64 0.10
C GLN A 70 9.35 -7.90 -0.47
N LEU A 71 9.36 -8.08 -1.80
CA LEU A 71 8.75 -9.22 -2.48
C LEU A 71 9.28 -10.54 -1.92
N THR A 72 10.60 -10.69 -1.86
CA THR A 72 11.23 -11.93 -1.39
C THR A 72 11.20 -12.09 0.13
N SER A 73 10.86 -11.04 0.88
CA SER A 73 10.72 -11.11 2.34
C SER A 73 9.29 -11.44 2.75
N ILE A 74 8.31 -10.63 2.34
CA ILE A 74 6.92 -10.67 2.83
C ILE A 74 5.87 -10.65 1.71
N GLY A 75 6.32 -10.65 0.45
CA GLY A 75 5.45 -10.63 -0.72
C GLY A 75 4.72 -9.30 -0.97
N TRP A 76 3.96 -9.27 -2.06
CA TRP A 76 3.15 -8.12 -2.46
C TRP A 76 1.74 -8.55 -2.83
N VAL A 77 0.78 -7.76 -2.37
CA VAL A 77 -0.62 -7.82 -2.78
C VAL A 77 -1.06 -6.41 -3.14
N ARG A 78 -1.97 -6.29 -4.11
CA ARG A 78 -2.65 -5.03 -4.39
C ARG A 78 -4.14 -5.22 -4.57
N TYR A 79 -4.90 -4.19 -4.24
CA TYR A 79 -6.32 -4.11 -4.53
C TYR A 79 -6.55 -3.09 -5.64
N VAL A 80 -7.36 -3.46 -6.63
CA VAL A 80 -7.62 -2.65 -7.82
C VAL A 80 -8.99 -1.99 -7.70
N ALA A 81 -9.02 -0.66 -7.83
CA ALA A 81 -10.24 0.15 -7.82
C ALA A 81 -10.41 0.89 -9.15
N ASP A 82 -11.66 1.11 -9.57
CA ASP A 82 -11.99 2.09 -10.61
C ASP A 82 -12.42 3.40 -9.94
N SER A 83 -11.77 4.50 -10.33
CA SER A 83 -12.13 5.84 -9.89
C SER A 83 -13.55 6.28 -10.29
N LYS A 84 -14.22 5.53 -11.17
CA LYS A 84 -15.63 5.77 -11.52
C LYS A 84 -16.60 5.25 -10.46
N GLU A 85 -16.22 4.21 -9.72
CA GLU A 85 -17.06 3.53 -8.73
C GLU A 85 -16.83 4.06 -7.31
N ILE A 86 -15.61 4.52 -7.02
CA ILE A 86 -15.20 5.03 -5.72
C ILE A 86 -14.68 6.45 -5.87
N ARG A 87 -15.08 7.34 -4.95
CA ARG A 87 -14.58 8.71 -4.91
C ARG A 87 -13.18 8.74 -4.32
N PHE A 88 -12.24 9.23 -5.12
CA PHE A 88 -10.88 9.53 -4.68
C PHE A 88 -10.61 11.03 -4.78
N ILE A 89 -9.63 11.48 -4.01
CA ILE A 89 -9.00 12.79 -4.19
C ILE A 89 -7.52 12.61 -4.48
N SER A 90 -6.95 13.51 -5.28
CA SER A 90 -5.51 13.50 -5.56
C SER A 90 -4.70 13.90 -4.32
N TRP A 91 -3.41 13.58 -4.30
CA TRP A 91 -2.48 14.11 -3.29
C TRP A 91 -2.52 15.64 -3.22
N LYS A 92 -2.59 16.31 -4.37
CA LYS A 92 -2.69 17.78 -4.45
C LYS A 92 -3.93 18.32 -3.72
N ASP A 93 -5.08 17.69 -3.93
CA ASP A 93 -6.33 18.07 -3.25
C ASP A 93 -6.29 17.70 -1.77
N TYR A 94 -5.71 16.53 -1.44
CA TYR A 94 -5.50 16.11 -0.07
C TYR A 94 -4.66 17.13 0.70
N VAL A 95 -3.52 17.55 0.15
CA VAL A 95 -2.64 18.58 0.73
C VAL A 95 -3.43 19.84 1.04
N HIS A 96 -4.26 20.31 0.09
CA HIS A 96 -5.06 21.51 0.27
C HIS A 96 -6.05 21.41 1.45
N VAL A 97 -6.64 20.24 1.66
CA VAL A 97 -7.64 20.01 2.74
C VAL A 97 -7.06 19.43 4.03
N SER A 98 -5.79 19.02 4.02
CA SER A 98 -5.13 18.34 5.14
C SER A 98 -4.76 19.28 6.30
N GLY A 99 -4.55 20.56 6.01
CA GLY A 99 -4.05 21.53 6.99
C GLY A 99 -2.58 21.35 7.38
N LEU A 100 -1.83 20.49 6.67
CA LEU A 100 -0.40 20.26 6.91
C LEU A 100 0.44 21.49 6.53
N ASN A 101 1.57 21.67 7.21
CA ASN A 101 2.54 22.70 6.86
C ASN A 101 3.22 22.37 5.53
N LEU A 102 3.40 23.39 4.69
CA LEU A 102 4.05 23.25 3.38
C LEU A 102 5.47 22.67 3.47
N SER A 103 6.21 22.96 4.55
CA SER A 103 7.54 22.39 4.79
C SER A 103 7.50 20.87 4.97
N ASP A 104 6.50 20.36 5.69
CA ASP A 104 6.34 18.94 5.99
C ASP A 104 5.91 18.18 4.74
N ILE A 105 4.99 18.77 3.96
CA ILE A 105 4.58 18.27 2.64
C ILE A 105 5.80 18.12 1.73
N LYS A 106 6.58 19.19 1.54
CA LYS A 106 7.77 19.15 0.68
C LYS A 106 8.82 18.14 1.14
N LYS A 107 8.97 17.98 2.46
CA LYS A 107 9.87 16.97 3.04
C LYS A 107 9.38 15.55 2.70
N MET A 108 8.09 15.29 2.87
CA MET A 108 7.48 13.99 2.57
C MET A 108 7.56 13.65 1.08
N GLU A 109 7.22 14.60 0.22
CA GLU A 109 7.34 14.47 -1.24
C GLU A 109 8.77 14.18 -1.63
N LYS A 110 9.74 14.91 -1.06
CA LYS A 110 11.16 14.70 -1.33
C LYS A 110 11.63 13.31 -0.92
N ILE A 111 11.30 12.85 0.30
CA ILE A 111 11.71 11.53 0.79
C ILE A 111 11.20 10.42 -0.14
N ASN A 112 9.91 10.47 -0.51
CA ASN A 112 9.32 9.43 -1.35
C ASN A 112 9.78 9.54 -2.81
N LYS A 113 9.99 10.76 -3.32
CA LYS A 113 10.57 10.98 -4.65
C LYS A 113 12.02 10.47 -4.74
N ASP A 114 12.81 10.65 -3.69
CA ASP A 114 14.18 10.11 -3.62
C ASP A 114 14.17 8.56 -3.59
N LEU A 115 13.04 7.93 -3.20
CA LEU A 115 12.76 6.49 -3.31
C LEU A 115 12.08 6.09 -4.64
N GLY A 116 11.90 7.01 -5.57
CA GLY A 116 11.31 6.75 -6.89
C GLY A 116 9.78 6.84 -6.98
N ALA A 117 9.10 7.29 -5.92
CA ALA A 117 7.65 7.52 -5.98
C ALA A 117 7.32 8.79 -6.80
N ASN A 118 6.13 8.81 -7.40
CA ASN A 118 5.57 9.98 -8.06
C ASN A 118 4.28 10.41 -7.35
N THR A 119 4.33 11.52 -6.62
CA THR A 119 3.18 11.99 -5.83
C THR A 119 2.00 12.46 -6.68
N ASP A 120 2.20 12.74 -7.97
CA ASP A 120 1.09 13.02 -8.89
C ASP A 120 0.24 11.78 -9.18
N GLU A 121 0.78 10.58 -8.94
CA GLU A 121 0.08 9.30 -9.07
C GLU A 121 -0.68 8.93 -7.80
N TRP A 122 -0.57 9.72 -6.72
CA TRP A 122 -1.16 9.38 -5.42
C TRP A 122 -2.60 9.88 -5.29
N PHE A 123 -3.45 8.99 -4.83
CA PHE A 123 -4.85 9.23 -4.57
C PHE A 123 -5.24 8.67 -3.22
N CYS A 124 -6.28 9.20 -2.61
CA CYS A 124 -6.81 8.64 -1.38
C CYS A 124 -8.33 8.70 -1.27
N SER A 125 -8.85 7.82 -0.41
CA SER A 125 -10.24 7.84 0.06
C SER A 125 -10.27 8.13 1.56
N PHE A 126 -11.22 8.96 1.98
CA PHE A 126 -11.55 9.20 3.40
C PHE A 126 -12.64 8.26 3.93
N GLU A 127 -13.06 7.29 3.14
CA GLU A 127 -14.04 6.26 3.51
C GLU A 127 -13.41 4.87 3.44
N ASP A 128 -13.88 3.98 4.31
CA ASP A 128 -13.60 2.54 4.21
C ASP A 128 -14.21 2.00 2.91
N ILE A 129 -13.50 1.10 2.24
CA ILE A 129 -13.90 0.57 0.93
C ILE A 129 -14.24 -0.91 1.08
N GLN A 130 -15.51 -1.25 0.90
CA GLN A 130 -15.98 -2.64 0.88
C GLN A 130 -15.36 -3.38 -0.30
N PHE A 131 -15.03 -4.67 -0.12
CA PHE A 131 -14.35 -5.44 -1.16
C PHE A 131 -15.18 -5.66 -2.43
N ASP A 132 -16.51 -5.67 -2.31
CA ASP A 132 -17.43 -5.76 -3.46
C ASP A 132 -17.39 -4.51 -4.36
N LYS A 133 -16.88 -3.38 -3.87
CA LYS A 133 -16.63 -2.16 -4.66
C LYS A 133 -15.27 -2.16 -5.37
N LEU A 134 -14.38 -3.09 -5.01
CA LEU A 134 -13.10 -3.25 -5.68
C LEU A 134 -13.28 -4.14 -6.91
N LEU A 135 -12.52 -3.87 -7.96
CA LEU A 135 -12.58 -4.70 -9.17
C LEU A 135 -12.00 -6.10 -8.92
N LYS A 136 -10.91 -6.16 -8.16
CA LYS A 136 -10.20 -7.39 -7.79
C LYS A 136 -9.08 -7.13 -6.80
N ALA A 137 -8.55 -8.21 -6.24
CA ALA A 137 -7.24 -8.25 -5.59
C ALA A 137 -6.26 -9.06 -6.44
N GLU A 138 -4.99 -8.70 -6.41
CA GLU A 138 -3.92 -9.35 -7.14
C GLU A 138 -2.73 -9.60 -6.21
N VAL A 139 -2.02 -10.70 -6.42
CA VAL A 139 -0.78 -11.04 -5.73
C VAL A 139 0.36 -11.08 -6.73
N TYR A 140 1.55 -10.65 -6.31
CA TYR A 140 2.73 -10.72 -7.18
C TYR A 140 3.41 -12.08 -7.03
N THR A 141 3.50 -12.81 -8.14
CA THR A 141 4.32 -14.02 -8.26
C THR A 141 5.53 -13.72 -9.13
N ASP A 142 5.42 -13.93 -10.45
CA ASP A 142 6.37 -13.46 -11.47
C ASP A 142 5.81 -12.22 -12.19
N SER A 143 4.50 -12.01 -12.07
CA SER A 143 3.75 -10.84 -12.50
C SER A 143 2.54 -10.66 -11.57
N TRP A 144 1.81 -9.55 -11.72
CA TRP A 144 0.52 -9.38 -11.05
C TRP A 144 -0.49 -10.37 -11.60
N VAL A 145 -0.99 -11.25 -10.75
CA VAL A 145 -2.03 -12.25 -11.07
C VAL A 145 -3.16 -12.14 -10.07
N ASP A 146 -4.37 -12.56 -10.47
CA ASP A 146 -5.53 -12.52 -9.57
C ASP A 146 -5.24 -13.28 -8.27
N LEU A 147 -5.64 -12.69 -7.15
CA LEU A 147 -5.49 -13.28 -5.82
C LEU A 147 -6.47 -14.45 -5.71
N ASN A 148 -5.92 -15.66 -5.62
CA ASN A 148 -6.62 -16.90 -5.32
C ASN A 148 -5.69 -17.80 -4.51
N GLU A 149 -6.23 -18.89 -3.96
CA GLU A 149 -5.49 -19.81 -3.10
C GLU A 149 -4.18 -20.30 -3.74
N LYS A 150 -4.23 -20.75 -5.00
CA LYS A 150 -3.05 -21.26 -5.73
C LYS A 150 -1.96 -20.19 -5.87
N ASN A 151 -2.32 -19.00 -6.34
CA ASN A 151 -1.37 -17.91 -6.57
C ASN A 151 -0.83 -17.35 -5.25
N LEU A 152 -1.65 -17.33 -4.20
CA LEU A 152 -1.24 -16.93 -2.86
C LEU A 152 -0.22 -17.92 -2.28
N ILE A 153 -0.45 -19.23 -2.42
CA ILE A 153 0.52 -20.26 -2.01
C ILE A 153 1.84 -20.10 -2.75
N ASP A 154 1.82 -19.86 -4.07
CA ASP A 154 3.06 -19.60 -4.85
C ASP A 154 3.82 -18.37 -4.33
N ALA A 155 3.10 -17.26 -4.09
CA ALA A 155 3.70 -16.05 -3.57
C ALA A 155 4.26 -16.22 -2.14
N ILE A 156 3.54 -16.95 -1.27
CA ILE A 156 4.01 -17.31 0.07
C ILE A 156 5.30 -18.12 -0.06
N ASN A 157 5.34 -19.17 -0.89
CA ASN A 157 6.53 -20.00 -1.14
C ASN A 157 7.76 -19.21 -1.65
N LYS A 158 7.56 -18.03 -2.25
CA LYS A 158 8.63 -17.11 -2.68
C LYS A 158 9.03 -16.10 -1.59
N ALA A 159 8.20 -15.88 -0.57
CA ALA A 159 8.44 -14.95 0.54
C ALA A 159 9.09 -15.64 1.75
N LYS A 160 10.39 -15.41 1.93
CA LYS A 160 11.26 -16.10 2.91
C LYS A 160 10.80 -16.00 4.37
N TRP A 161 10.11 -14.93 4.75
CA TRP A 161 9.67 -14.75 6.14
C TRP A 161 8.34 -15.45 6.43
N LEU A 162 7.61 -15.86 5.39
CA LEU A 162 6.30 -16.50 5.51
C LEU A 162 6.36 -18.03 5.39
N ASN A 163 7.48 -18.58 4.90
CA ASN A 163 7.70 -20.03 4.74
C ASN A 163 8.44 -20.70 5.90
N LYS A 164 8.47 -20.06 7.07
CA LYS A 164 9.17 -20.59 8.24
C LYS A 164 8.21 -21.26 9.20
#